data_AF-A0A816MVT3-F1
#
_entry.id   AF-A0A816MVT3-F1
#
_cell.length_a   1.000
_cell.length_b   1.000
_cell.length_c   1.000
_cell.angle_alpha   90.00
_cell.angle_beta   90.00
_cell.angle_gamma   90.00
#
_symmetry.space_group_name_H-M   'P 1'
#
loop_
_entity.id
_entity.type
_entity.pdbx_description
1 polymer ?
#
loop_
_entity_poly.entity_id
_entity_poly.type
_entity_poly.pdbx_seq_one_letter_code
_entity_poly.pdbx_strand_id
1 'polypeptide(L)'
;MYSIVTTQQGSKAIYFDNNLYRLRKRNKNGTGRWVCTNRLCSCCLIIEDENLQFTRGDHNHESQKISLSIIQVVHQIRRKVCNDLLKPITQIYKESVSTSMGKRQT
;
A
#
# COMPACT_ATOMS: atom_id res chain seq x y z
N MET A 1 5.08 -3.77 13.25
CA MET A 1 5.55 -4.39 11.99
C MET A 1 4.93 -3.62 10.82
N TYR A 2 5.70 -3.28 9.78
CA TYR A 2 5.18 -2.61 8.58
C TYR A 2 5.03 -3.60 7.43
N SER A 3 4.31 -3.23 6.38
CA SER A 3 4.19 -4.04 5.16
C SER A 3 4.57 -3.22 3.94
N ILE A 4 5.32 -3.83 3.01
CA ILE A 4 5.61 -3.23 1.71
C ILE A 4 4.46 -3.53 0.77
N VAL A 5 3.94 -2.49 0.12
CA VAL A 5 2.82 -2.58 -0.82
C VAL A 5 3.18 -1.86 -2.13
N THR A 6 2.48 -2.23 -3.20
CA THR A 6 2.64 -1.58 -4.51
C THR A 6 1.47 -0.63 -4.74
N THR A 7 1.76 0.64 -5.05
CA THR A 7 0.75 1.66 -5.37
C THR A 7 0.09 1.39 -6.73
N GLN A 8 -0.96 2.14 -7.06
CA GLN A 8 -1.59 2.04 -8.39
C GLN A 8 -0.62 2.34 -9.54
N GLN A 9 0.36 3.22 -9.30
CA GLN A 9 1.39 3.60 -10.28
C GLN A 9 2.56 2.61 -10.35
N GLY A 10 2.47 1.46 -9.66
CA GLY A 10 3.54 0.45 -9.64
C GLY A 10 4.71 0.77 -8.70
N SER A 11 4.68 1.91 -8.00
CA SER A 11 5.74 2.30 -7.06
C SER A 11 5.62 1.53 -5.73
N LYS A 12 6.76 1.27 -5.08
CA LYS A 12 6.78 0.72 -3.72
C LYS A 12 6.35 1.77 -2.70
N ALA A 13 5.50 1.36 -1.77
CA ALA A 13 5.06 2.13 -0.61
C ALA A 13 5.11 1.26 0.64
N ILE A 14 5.08 1.91 1.79
CA ILE A 14 5.04 1.25 3.09
C ILE A 14 3.71 1.54 3.74
N TYR A 15 3.08 0.51 4.26
CA TYR A 15 1.92 0.62 5.13
C TYR A 15 2.33 0.36 6.56
N PHE A 16 2.05 1.34 7.40
CA PHE A 16 2.34 1.29 8.82
C PHE A 16 1.30 2.13 9.55
N ASP A 17 0.76 1.61 10.65
CA ASP A 17 -0.21 2.30 11.50
C ASP A 17 -1.37 2.95 10.71
N ASN A 18 -2.01 2.16 9.84
CA ASN A 18 -3.11 2.59 8.98
C ASN A 18 -2.82 3.77 8.04
N ASN A 19 -1.54 4.01 7.75
CA ASN A 19 -1.07 5.09 6.89
C ASN A 19 -0.11 4.56 5.82
N LEU A 20 -0.15 5.19 4.65
CA LEU A 20 0.74 4.89 3.53
C LEU A 20 1.87 5.89 3.46
N TYR A 21 3.07 5.38 3.20
CA TYR A 21 4.30 6.16 3.10
C TYR A 21 5.00 5.86 1.78
N ARG A 22 5.51 6.89 1.13
CA ARG A 22 6.31 6.79 -0.10
C ARG A 22 7.77 7.09 0.18
N LEU A 23 8.67 6.42 -0.51
CA LEU A 23 10.10 6.71 -0.40
C LEU A 23 10.37 8.13 -0.90
N ARG A 24 10.95 8.98 -0.06
CA ARG A 24 11.36 10.34 -0.43
C ARG A 24 12.85 10.40 -0.75
N LYS A 25 13.67 9.71 0.03
CA LYS A 25 15.13 9.67 -0.16
C LYS A 25 15.68 8.38 0.40
N ARG A 26 16.71 7.83 -0.25
CA ARG A 26 17.55 6.78 0.29
C ARG A 26 18.98 7.31 0.43
N ASN A 27 19.59 7.12 1.58
CA ASN A 27 20.97 7.49 1.86
C ASN A 27 21.91 6.36 1.43
N LYS A 28 23.21 6.67 1.29
CA LYS A 28 24.25 5.71 0.87
C LYS A 28 24.43 4.53 1.83
N ASN A 29 24.15 4.74 3.12
CA ASN A 29 24.17 3.72 4.16
C ASN A 29 22.90 2.84 4.17
N GLY A 30 22.06 2.89 3.15
CA GLY A 30 20.86 2.07 3.06
C GLY A 30 19.62 2.65 3.74
N THR A 31 19.78 3.62 4.65
CA THR A 31 18.67 4.27 5.36
C THR A 31 17.69 4.96 4.38
N GLY A 32 16.44 4.56 4.42
CA GLY A 32 15.34 5.15 3.65
C GLY A 32 14.49 6.09 4.51
N ARG A 33 14.26 7.31 4.01
CA ARG A 33 13.25 8.23 4.55
C ARG A 33 11.96 8.10 3.75
N TRP A 34 10.90 7.67 4.43
CA TRP A 34 9.57 7.47 3.85
C TRP A 34 8.60 8.50 4.42
N VAL A 35 7.90 9.23 3.58
CA VAL A 35 6.96 10.29 4.00
C VAL A 35 5.53 9.87 3.77
N CYS A 36 4.61 10.32 4.63
CA CYS A 36 3.18 10.09 4.44
C CYS A 36 2.74 10.51 3.02
N THR A 37 1.83 9.74 2.42
CA THR A 37 1.30 10.05 1.09
C THR A 37 0.30 11.19 1.09
N ASN A 38 -0.27 11.55 2.24
CA ASN A 38 -1.09 12.75 2.38
C ASN A 38 -0.22 14.00 2.20
N ARG A 39 -0.59 14.86 1.24
CA ARG A 39 0.22 16.01 0.81
C ARG A 39 0.49 17.03 1.91
N LEU A 40 -0.43 17.17 2.86
CA LEU A 40 -0.33 18.14 3.96
C LEU A 40 0.28 17.53 5.23
N CYS A 41 0.64 16.25 5.20
CA CYS A 41 1.19 15.55 6.36
C CYS A 41 2.72 15.57 6.33
N SER A 42 3.33 15.90 7.46
CA SER A 42 4.79 15.88 7.64
C SER A 42 5.32 14.60 8.30
N CYS A 43 4.45 13.69 8.72
CA CYS A 43 4.84 12.43 9.36
C CYS A 43 5.75 11.61 8.43
N CYS A 44 6.84 11.07 8.97
CA CYS A 44 7.76 10.24 8.22
C CYS A 44 8.32 9.07 9.03
N LEU A 45 8.67 8.00 8.34
CA LEU A 45 9.35 6.81 8.86
C LEU A 45 10.80 6.81 8.39
N ILE A 46 11.70 6.41 9.28
CA ILE A 46 13.08 6.08 8.95
C ILE A 46 13.27 4.57 9.07
N ILE A 47 13.73 3.96 7.98
CA ILE A 47 13.92 2.52 7.88
C ILE A 47 15.36 2.26 7.47
N GLU A 48 16.04 1.40 8.21
CA GLU A 48 17.42 1.01 8.01
C GLU A 48 17.50 -0.52 8.06
N ASP A 49 18.16 -1.11 7.07
CA ASP A 49 18.28 -2.57 6.92
C ASP A 49 16.96 -3.32 7.13
N GLU A 50 15.89 -2.83 6.48
CA GLU A 50 14.53 -3.39 6.53
C GLU A 50 13.85 -3.33 7.91
N ASN A 51 14.46 -2.63 8.88
CA ASN A 51 13.92 -2.42 10.20
C ASN A 51 13.42 -0.99 10.35
N LEU A 52 12.22 -0.84 10.92
CA LEU A 52 11.71 0.47 11.29
C LEU A 52 12.49 0.98 12.49
N GLN A 53 13.28 2.04 12.30
CA GLN A 53 14.09 2.63 13.36
C GLN A 53 13.26 3.61 14.18
N PHE A 54 12.52 4.51 13.52
CA PHE A 54 11.67 5.48 14.21
C PHE A 54 10.62 6.13 13.30
N THR A 55 9.59 6.66 13.95
CA THR A 55 8.57 7.56 13.40
C THR A 55 8.90 8.99 13.82
N ARG A 56 8.68 9.98 12.94
CA ARG A 56 8.89 11.40 13.26
C ARG A 56 7.69 12.22 12.85
N GLY A 57 7.17 12.98 13.81
CA GLY A 57 6.01 13.86 13.67
C GLY A 57 4.69 13.10 13.72
N ASP A 58 3.63 13.83 14.02
CA ASP A 58 2.27 13.29 14.12
C ASP A 58 1.50 13.49 12.81
N HIS A 59 0.49 12.65 12.60
CA HIS A 59 -0.46 12.84 11.51
C HIS A 59 -1.43 13.97 11.88
N ASN A 60 -1.62 14.91 10.97
CA ASN A 60 -2.61 15.98 11.07
C ASN A 60 -3.92 15.65 10.34
N HIS A 61 -4.15 14.37 10.07
CA HIS A 61 -5.30 13.86 9.37
C HIS A 61 -5.70 12.52 9.96
N GLU A 62 -6.95 12.12 9.70
CA GLU A 62 -7.40 10.77 10.05
C GLU A 62 -6.61 9.73 9.24
N SER A 63 -6.29 8.61 9.88
CA SER A 63 -5.71 7.45 9.20
C SER A 63 -6.67 6.92 8.14
N GLN A 64 -6.13 6.18 7.17
CA GLN A 64 -6.98 5.57 6.15
C GLN A 64 -7.89 4.54 6.82
N LYS A 65 -9.21 4.80 6.81
CA LYS A 65 -10.24 3.92 7.40
C LYS A 65 -10.37 2.57 6.68
N ILE A 66 -9.75 2.45 5.51
CA ILE A 66 -9.86 1.29 4.63
C ILE A 66 -8.63 0.41 4.83
N SER A 67 -8.85 -0.88 5.13
CA SER A 67 -7.75 -1.83 5.31
C SER A 67 -6.95 -2.02 4.02
N LEU A 68 -5.68 -2.41 4.16
CA LEU A 68 -4.84 -2.78 3.02
C LEU A 68 -5.46 -3.84 2.11
N SER A 69 -6.12 -4.84 2.70
CA SER A 69 -6.73 -5.93 1.93
C SER A 69 -7.79 -5.39 0.98
N ILE A 70 -8.61 -4.43 1.41
CA ILE A 70 -9.61 -3.78 0.56
C ILE A 70 -8.91 -2.97 -0.54
N ILE A 71 -7.88 -2.20 -0.19
CA ILE A 71 -7.11 -1.42 -1.18
C ILE A 71 -6.53 -2.33 -2.26
N GLN A 72 -5.96 -3.49 -1.87
CA GLN A 72 -5.39 -4.46 -2.79
C GLN A 72 -6.45 -5.10 -3.70
N VAL A 73 -7.61 -5.49 -3.16
CA VAL A 73 -8.72 -6.05 -3.95
C VAL A 73 -9.22 -5.02 -4.96
N VAL A 74 -9.44 -3.77 -4.54
CA VAL A 74 -9.85 -2.68 -5.44
C VAL A 74 -8.82 -2.45 -6.53
N HIS A 75 -7.52 -2.47 -6.21
CA HIS A 75 -6.45 -2.34 -7.19
C HIS A 75 -6.44 -3.49 -8.21
N GLN A 76 -6.66 -4.73 -7.76
CA GLN A 76 -6.74 -5.89 -8.65
C GLN A 76 -7.94 -5.81 -9.59
N ILE A 77 -9.11 -5.45 -9.07
CA ILE A 77 -10.32 -5.28 -9.87
C ILE A 77 -10.09 -4.19 -10.93
N ARG A 78 -9.58 -3.01 -10.53
CA ARG A 78 -9.28 -1.92 -11.47
C ARG A 78 -8.34 -2.36 -12.58
N ARG A 79 -7.24 -3.05 -12.26
CA ARG A 79 -6.31 -3.56 -13.28
C ARG A 79 -6.98 -4.51 -14.25
N LYS A 80 -7.78 -5.46 -13.74
CA LYS A 80 -8.49 -6.43 -14.59
C LYS A 80 -9.50 -5.74 -15.51
N VAL A 81 -10.25 -4.76 -14.99
CA VAL A 81 -11.21 -3.98 -15.80
C VAL A 81 -10.50 -3.18 -16.90
N CYS A 82 -9.37 -2.54 -16.58
CA CYS A 82 -8.62 -1.79 -17.60
C CYS A 82 -7.98 -2.69 -18.66
N ASN A 83 -7.62 -3.93 -18.31
CA ASN A 83 -7.00 -4.88 -19.24
C ASN A 83 -8.01 -5.61 -20.13
N ASP A 84 -9.26 -5.76 -19.68
CA ASP A 84 -10.32 -6.45 -20.42
C ASP A 84 -11.60 -5.62 -20.37
N LEU A 85 -11.68 -4.64 -21.29
CA LEU A 85 -12.76 -3.67 -21.37
C LEU A 85 -14.10 -4.28 -21.77
N LEU A 86 -14.10 -5.49 -22.35
CA LEU A 86 -15.31 -6.18 -22.80
C LEU A 86 -15.92 -7.07 -21.71
N LYS A 87 -15.12 -7.43 -20.70
CA LYS A 87 -15.57 -8.29 -19.62
C LYS A 87 -16.38 -7.51 -18.58
N PRO A 88 -17.62 -7.92 -18.27
CA PRO A 88 -18.42 -7.26 -17.25
C PRO A 88 -17.73 -7.23 -15.88
N ILE A 89 -17.80 -6.07 -15.20
CA ILE A 89 -17.20 -5.85 -13.87
C ILE A 89 -17.67 -6.92 -12.86
N THR A 90 -18.93 -7.35 -12.96
CA THR A 90 -19.52 -8.40 -12.11
C THR A 90 -18.78 -9.74 -12.22
N GLN A 91 -18.30 -10.10 -13.41
CA GLN A 91 -17.53 -11.33 -13.62
C GLN A 91 -16.10 -11.19 -13.09
N ILE A 92 -15.46 -10.04 -13.30
CA ILE A 92 -14.12 -9.72 -12.77
C ILE A 92 -14.10 -9.75 -11.23
N TYR A 93 -15.17 -9.25 -10.60
CA TYR A 93 -15.34 -9.28 -9.14
C TYR A 93 -15.39 -10.72 -8.62
N LYS A 94 -16.28 -11.56 -9.19
CA LYS A 94 -16.44 -12.97 -8.78
C LYS A 94 -15.09 -13.72 -8.81
N GLU A 95 -14.34 -13.59 -9.90
CA GLU A 95 -13.03 -14.24 -10.05
C GLU A 95 -11.99 -13.76 -9.03
N SER A 96 -12.00 -12.46 -8.71
CA SER A 96 -11.05 -11.85 -7.76
C SER A 96 -11.33 -12.30 -6.32
N VAL A 97 -12.61 -12.44 -5.95
CA VAL A 97 -13.02 -12.98 -4.65
C VAL A 97 -12.66 -14.47 -4.53
N SER A 98 -12.96 -15.29 -5.56
CA SER A 98 -12.64 -16.73 -5.55
C SER A 98 -11.14 -17.02 -5.44
N THR A 99 -10.30 -16.21 -6.09
CA THR A 99 -8.83 -16.35 -6.03
C THR A 99 -8.26 -16.01 -4.65
N SER A 100 -8.91 -15.10 -3.91
CA SER A 100 -8.48 -14.71 -2.56
C SER A 100 -8.83 -15.75 -1.48
N MET A 101 -9.87 -16.57 -1.70
CA MET A 101 -10.26 -17.64 -0.78
C MET A 101 -9.44 -18.92 -0.96
N GLY A 102 -8.85 -19.15 -2.14
CA GLY A 102 -8.04 -20.33 -2.44
C GLY A 102 -6.62 -20.33 -1.88
N LYS A 103 -6.17 -19.28 -1.18
CA LYS A 103 -4.83 -19.21 -0.55
C LYS A 103 -4.82 -19.53 0.95
N ARG A 104 -5.92 -20.09 1.49
CA ARG A 104 -5.96 -20.67 2.84
C ARG A 104 -5.99 -22.19 2.73
N GLN A 105 -4.81 -22.80 2.63
CA GLN A 105 -4.44 -24.24 2.79
C GLN A 105 -3.10 -24.36 2.04
N THR A 106 -1.97 -24.77 2.61
CA THR A 106 -1.61 -25.55 3.82
C THR A 106 -0.28 -25.03 4.37
#